data_AF-A0A3C1I4P9-F1
#
_entry.id   AF-A0A3C1I4P9-F1
#
_cell.length_a   1.000
_cell.length_b   1.000
_cell.length_c   1.000
_cell.angle_alpha   90.00
_cell.angle_beta   90.00
_cell.angle_gamma   90.00
#
_symmetry.space_group_name_H-M   'P 1'
#
loop_
_entity.id
_entity.type
_entity.pdbx_description
1 polymer ?
#
loop_
_entity_poly.entity_id
_entity_poly.type
_entity_poly.pdbx_seq_one_letter_code
_entity_poly.pdbx_strand_id
1 'polypeptide(L)'
;MKNQKLQVWIWPLIIVGMILGVIMGIYFFNDSTNNLSLAISIPFGAVLGFIIFYLLSKRNKRKNGNTPSFDERNTLMMQQFLVIAQNVIMLAVGTALVISYAKGITSINIEVLIVCWMILFILIGLGALVAKRL
;
A
#
# COMPACT_ATOMS: atom_id res chain seq x y z
N MET A 1 5.64 -22.22 13.26
CA MET A 1 6.06 -22.60 11.88
C MET A 1 4.92 -22.62 10.84
N LYS A 2 3.62 -22.57 11.20
CA LYS A 2 2.51 -22.51 10.23
C LYS A 2 2.39 -21.17 9.48
N ASN A 3 2.83 -20.07 10.12
CA ASN A 3 2.66 -18.69 9.61
C ASN A 3 3.68 -18.29 8.52
N GLN A 4 4.83 -18.95 8.41
CA GLN A 4 5.83 -18.63 7.37
C GLN A 4 5.36 -18.98 5.96
N LYS A 5 4.56 -20.05 5.82
CA LYS A 5 3.94 -20.41 4.53
C LYS A 5 2.93 -19.34 4.11
N LEU A 6 2.11 -18.85 5.05
CA LEU A 6 1.11 -17.81 4.80
C LEU A 6 1.76 -16.48 4.35
N GLN A 7 2.90 -16.12 4.95
CA GLN A 7 3.66 -14.94 4.56
C GLN A 7 4.15 -15.00 3.10
N VAL A 8 4.49 -16.19 2.60
CA VAL A 8 4.89 -16.38 1.19
C VAL A 8 3.71 -16.23 0.23
N TRP A 9 2.50 -16.63 0.64
CA TRP A 9 1.27 -16.51 -0.18
C TRP A 9 0.69 -15.10 -0.22
N ILE A 10 0.98 -14.25 0.77
CA ILE A 10 0.52 -12.85 0.80
C ILE A 10 1.16 -12.01 -0.32
N TRP A 11 2.45 -12.24 -0.61
CA TRP A 11 3.16 -11.49 -1.65
C TRP A 11 2.57 -11.63 -3.07
N PRO A 12 2.32 -12.84 -3.61
CA PRO A 12 1.69 -12.99 -4.90
C PRO A 12 0.26 -12.44 -4.91
N LEU A 13 -0.48 -12.54 -3.80
CA LEU A 13 -1.82 -11.94 -3.70
C LEU A 13 -1.80 -10.41 -3.84
N ILE A 14 -0.85 -9.74 -3.19
CA ILE A 14 -0.64 -8.29 -3.33
C ILE A 14 -0.27 -7.92 -4.76
N ILE A 15 0.67 -8.67 -5.37
CA ILE A 15 1.12 -8.42 -6.74
C ILE A 15 -0.04 -8.58 -7.74
N VAL A 16 -0.84 -9.64 -7.61
CA VAL A 16 -2.01 -9.88 -8.46
C VAL A 16 -3.04 -8.77 -8.26
N GLY A 17 -3.30 -8.34 -7.03
CA GLY A 17 -4.20 -7.23 -6.74
C GLY A 17 -3.76 -5.92 -7.38
N MET A 18 -2.46 -5.61 -7.34
CA MET A 18 -1.89 -4.44 -8.01
C MET A 18 -2.07 -4.52 -9.53
N ILE A 19 -1.78 -5.67 -10.14
CA ILE A 19 -1.93 -5.88 -11.59
C ILE A 19 -3.39 -5.71 -12.02
N LEU A 20 -4.33 -6.32 -11.30
CA LEU A 20 -5.76 -6.21 -11.59
C LEU A 20 -6.27 -4.77 -11.46
N GLY A 21 -5.82 -4.03 -10.44
CA GLY A 21 -6.16 -2.62 -10.27
C GLY A 21 -5.69 -1.75 -11.44
N VAL A 22 -4.48 -1.99 -11.94
CA VAL A 22 -3.93 -1.28 -13.10
C VAL A 22 -4.70 -1.61 -14.38
N ILE A 23 -5.00 -2.89 -14.62
CA ILE A 23 -5.78 -3.32 -15.78
C ILE A 23 -7.18 -2.68 -15.75
N MET A 24 -7.85 -2.67 -14.59
CA MET A 24 -9.13 -1.97 -14.43
C MET A 24 -8.99 -0.48 -14.70
N GLY A 25 -7.98 0.19 -14.14
CA GLY A 25 -7.75 1.62 -14.36
C GLY A 25 -7.59 1.94 -15.86
N ILE A 26 -6.78 1.18 -16.58
CA ILE A 26 -6.58 1.37 -18.02
C ILE A 26 -7.87 1.14 -18.81
N TYR A 27 -8.63 0.10 -18.45
CA TYR A 27 -9.90 -0.21 -19.10
C TYR A 27 -10.92 0.93 -18.95
N PHE A 28 -10.98 1.58 -17.78
CA PHE A 28 -11.93 2.67 -17.54
C PHE A 28 -11.49 4.02 -18.12
N PHE A 29 -10.18 4.31 -18.18
CA PHE A 29 -9.68 5.63 -18.60
C PHE A 29 -9.31 5.76 -20.08
N ASN A 30 -9.35 4.67 -20.86
CA ASN A 30 -9.34 4.57 -22.33
C ASN A 30 -8.70 5.71 -23.15
N ASP A 31 -7.48 6.12 -22.79
CA ASP A 31 -6.64 7.06 -23.53
C ASP A 31 -5.44 6.30 -24.12
N SER A 32 -5.51 6.00 -25.41
CA SER A 32 -4.84 4.86 -26.04
C SER A 32 -3.32 4.99 -26.25
N THR A 33 -2.71 6.11 -25.88
CA THR A 33 -1.27 6.35 -26.15
C THR A 33 -0.39 6.45 -24.90
N ASN A 34 -0.89 6.95 -23.76
CA ASN A 34 -0.14 7.02 -22.50
C ASN A 34 -0.39 5.83 -21.55
N ASN A 35 -1.47 5.08 -21.75
CA ASN A 35 -1.89 4.03 -20.84
C ASN A 35 -1.00 2.79 -20.85
N LEU A 36 -0.31 2.51 -21.97
CA LEU A 36 0.54 1.32 -22.10
C LEU A 36 1.86 1.47 -21.32
N SER A 37 2.40 2.68 -21.24
CA SER A 37 3.58 2.99 -20.42
C SER A 37 3.28 2.83 -18.93
N LEU A 38 2.13 3.31 -18.47
CA LEU A 38 1.65 3.13 -17.10
C LEU A 38 1.35 1.65 -16.79
N ALA A 39 0.77 0.93 -17.75
CA ALA A 39 0.49 -0.51 -17.66
C ALA A 39 1.74 -1.34 -17.39
N ILE A 40 2.88 -0.93 -17.95
CA ILE A 40 4.15 -1.65 -17.81
C ILE A 40 4.90 -1.15 -16.56
N SER A 41 4.91 0.16 -16.32
CA SER A 41 5.71 0.79 -15.26
C SER A 41 5.29 0.34 -13.85
N ILE A 42 3.99 0.17 -13.59
CA ILE A 42 3.48 -0.19 -12.27
C ILE A 42 3.80 -1.65 -11.90
N PRO A 43 3.49 -2.67 -12.73
CA PRO A 43 3.91 -4.04 -12.44
C PRO A 43 5.43 -4.19 -12.41
N PHE A 44 6.15 -3.49 -13.28
CA PHE A 44 7.61 -3.51 -13.27
C PHE A 44 8.18 -2.92 -11.97
N GLY A 45 7.61 -1.82 -11.47
CA GLY A 45 7.95 -1.24 -10.18
C GLY A 45 7.65 -2.17 -9.00
N ALA A 46 6.51 -2.87 -9.03
CA ALA A 46 6.16 -3.85 -7.99
C ALA A 46 7.15 -5.04 -7.96
N VAL A 47 7.51 -5.56 -9.14
CA VAL A 47 8.48 -6.66 -9.27
C VAL A 47 9.87 -6.22 -8.81
N LEU A 48 10.32 -5.02 -9.22
CA LEU A 48 11.59 -4.45 -8.75
C LEU A 48 11.61 -4.24 -7.23
N GLY A 49 10.53 -3.68 -6.67
CA GLY A 49 10.38 -3.50 -5.23
C GLY A 49 10.48 -4.82 -4.47
N PHE A 50 9.85 -5.89 -5.00
CA PHE A 50 9.94 -7.22 -4.43
C PHE A 50 11.37 -7.79 -4.48
N ILE A 51 12.07 -7.61 -5.60
CA ILE A 51 13.47 -8.04 -5.76
C ILE A 51 14.38 -7.32 -4.75
N ILE A 52 14.23 -6.00 -4.61
CA ILE A 52 14.99 -5.20 -3.65
C ILE A 52 14.71 -5.68 -2.22
N PHE A 53 13.44 -5.89 -1.86
CA PHE A 53 13.06 -6.40 -0.56
C PHE A 53 13.68 -7.78 -0.28
N TYR A 54 13.65 -8.68 -1.26
CA TYR A 54 14.24 -10.02 -1.14
C TYR A 54 15.76 -9.97 -0.93
N LEU A 55 16.47 -9.12 -1.68
CA LEU A 55 17.91 -8.91 -1.53
C LEU A 55 18.27 -8.33 -0.15
N LEU A 56 17.51 -7.34 0.33
CA LEU A 56 17.69 -6.75 1.66
C LEU A 56 17.42 -7.78 2.77
N SER A 57 16.36 -8.58 2.63
CA SER A 57 16.03 -9.65 3.57
C SER A 57 17.14 -10.70 3.64
N LYS A 58 17.69 -11.12 2.50
CA LYS A 58 18.83 -12.05 2.42
C LYS A 58 20.09 -11.47 3.07
N ARG A 59 20.34 -10.17 2.89
CA ARG A 59 21.48 -9.47 3.50
C ARG A 59 21.33 -9.35 5.02
N ASN A 60 20.14 -9.06 5.52
CA ASN A 60 19.85 -8.99 6.95
C ASN A 60 19.99 -10.35 7.64
N LYS A 61 19.47 -11.43 7.01
CA LYS A 61 19.64 -12.80 7.51
C LYS A 61 21.11 -13.22 7.61
N ARG A 62 21.97 -12.75 6.70
CA ARG A 62 23.42 -13.01 6.76
C ARG A 62 24.14 -12.26 7.88
N LYS A 63 23.67 -11.07 8.27
CA LYS A 63 24.35 -10.22 9.27
C LYS A 63 23.87 -10.46 10.71
N ASN A 64 22.58 -10.75 10.93
CA ASN A 64 21.99 -10.76 12.28
C ASN A 64 21.62 -12.16 12.81
N GLY A 65 22.06 -13.24 12.15
CA GLY A 65 21.80 -14.62 12.58
C GLY A 65 20.31 -14.99 12.63
N ASN A 66 19.99 -16.11 13.29
CA ASN A 66 18.62 -16.60 13.50
C ASN A 66 17.95 -15.92 14.71
N THR A 67 17.97 -14.58 14.73
CA THR A 67 17.18 -13.82 15.71
C THR A 67 15.69 -13.94 15.36
N PRO A 68 14.80 -14.08 16.35
CA PRO A 68 13.36 -14.13 16.09
C PRO A 68 12.96 -12.86 15.32
N SER A 69 12.36 -13.05 14.15
CA SER A 69 12.13 -11.96 13.18
C SER A 69 11.01 -11.00 13.60
N PHE A 70 10.22 -11.37 14.60
CA PHE A 70 9.07 -10.63 15.08
C PHE A 70 9.01 -10.70 16.60
N ASP A 71 8.94 -9.52 17.24
CA ASP A 71 8.57 -9.36 18.63
C ASP A 71 7.04 -9.17 18.69
N GLU A 72 6.36 -10.00 19.49
CA GLU A 72 4.90 -9.99 19.60
C GLU A 72 4.37 -8.61 20.03
N ARG A 73 5.10 -7.91 20.90
CA ARG A 73 4.71 -6.57 21.36
C ARG A 73 4.66 -5.56 20.22
N ASN A 74 5.66 -5.60 19.36
CA ASN A 74 5.76 -4.71 18.20
C ASN A 74 4.64 -5.01 17.17
N THR A 75 4.32 -6.29 16.97
CA THR A 75 3.22 -6.67 16.07
C THR A 75 1.85 -6.17 16.56
N LEU A 76 1.60 -6.22 17.87
CA LEU A 76 0.35 -5.76 18.46
C LEU A 76 0.20 -4.24 18.36
N MET A 77 1.27 -3.48 18.63
CA MET A 77 1.28 -2.02 18.47
C MET A 77 1.06 -1.60 17.01
N MET A 78 1.72 -2.29 16.07
CA MET A 78 1.56 -2.03 14.64
C MET A 78 0.13 -2.34 14.17
N GLN A 79 -0.48 -3.42 14.68
CA GLN A 79 -1.87 -3.76 14.39
C GLN A 79 -2.85 -2.70 14.93
N GLN A 80 -2.68 -2.27 16.18
CA GLN A 80 -3.52 -1.22 16.78
C GLN A 80 -3.41 0.10 16.02
N PHE A 81 -2.18 0.51 15.67
CA PHE A 81 -1.94 1.70 14.87
C PHE A 81 -2.66 1.62 13.52
N LEU A 82 -2.54 0.52 12.78
CA LEU A 82 -3.16 0.37 11.46
C LEU A 82 -4.69 0.38 11.55
N VAL A 83 -5.28 -0.27 12.56
CA VAL A 83 -6.74 -0.27 12.77
C VAL A 83 -7.24 1.15 13.07
N ILE A 84 -6.55 1.89 13.94
CA ILE A 84 -6.93 3.27 14.27
C ILE A 84 -6.77 4.16 13.04
N ALA A 85 -5.62 4.10 12.37
CA ALA A 85 -5.34 4.89 11.18
C ALA A 85 -6.39 4.64 10.09
N GLN A 86 -6.71 3.37 9.80
CA GLN A 86 -7.71 3.01 8.79
C GLN A 86 -9.09 3.57 9.14
N ASN A 87 -9.53 3.46 10.40
CA ASN A 87 -10.83 4.00 10.82
C ASN A 87 -10.88 5.52 10.70
N VAL A 88 -9.81 6.22 11.11
CA VAL A 88 -9.73 7.69 10.97
C VAL A 88 -9.78 8.11 9.50
N ILE A 89 -9.08 7.39 8.62
CA ILE A 89 -9.05 7.68 7.19
C ILE A 89 -10.42 7.42 6.55
N MET A 90 -11.08 6.30 6.87
CA MET A 90 -12.43 6.04 6.37
C MET A 90 -13.41 7.15 6.78
N LEU A 91 -13.31 7.61 8.03
CA LEU A 91 -14.16 8.69 8.52
C LEU A 91 -13.84 10.01 7.81
N ALA A 92 -12.56 10.36 7.64
CA ALA A 92 -12.13 11.57 6.94
C ALA A 92 -12.56 11.57 5.46
N VAL A 93 -12.36 10.45 4.75
CA VAL A 93 -12.76 10.33 3.33
C VAL A 93 -14.28 10.33 3.20
N GLY A 94 -15.00 9.60 4.06
CA GLY A 94 -16.46 9.54 4.05
C GLY A 94 -17.09 10.90 4.31
N THR A 95 -16.59 11.63 5.31
CA THR A 95 -17.07 13.00 5.60
C THR A 95 -16.73 13.97 4.48
N ALA A 96 -15.52 13.91 3.91
CA ALA A 96 -15.14 14.74 2.77
C ALA A 96 -16.05 14.51 1.55
N LEU A 97 -16.43 13.26 1.27
CA LEU A 97 -17.37 12.92 0.19
C LEU A 97 -18.77 13.48 0.45
N VAL A 98 -19.30 13.32 1.67
CA VAL A 98 -20.62 13.84 2.03
C VAL A 98 -20.67 15.35 1.92
N ILE A 99 -19.64 16.05 2.41
CA ILE A 99 -19.53 17.51 2.29
C ILE A 99 -19.43 17.94 0.82
N SER A 100 -18.64 17.22 0.01
CA SER A 100 -18.49 17.54 -1.42
C SER A 100 -19.81 17.37 -2.16
N TYR A 101 -20.54 16.29 -1.88
CA TYR A 101 -21.88 16.05 -2.42
C TYR A 101 -22.87 17.14 -1.98
N ALA A 102 -22.87 17.52 -0.71
CA ALA A 102 -23.73 18.59 -0.19
C ALA A 102 -23.45 19.97 -0.82
N LYS A 103 -22.21 20.21 -1.27
CA LYS A 103 -21.82 21.41 -2.02
C LYS A 103 -22.15 21.35 -3.52
N GLY A 104 -22.76 20.26 -3.99
CA GLY A 104 -23.11 20.08 -5.40
C GLY A 104 -21.92 19.79 -6.30
N ILE A 105 -20.78 19.38 -5.73
CA ILE A 105 -19.60 18.98 -6.51
C ILE A 105 -19.86 17.59 -7.09
N THR A 106 -20.15 17.53 -8.38
CA THR A 106 -20.48 16.28 -9.09
C THR A 106 -19.26 15.60 -9.72
N SER A 107 -18.15 16.32 -9.87
CA SER A 107 -16.90 15.81 -10.43
C SER A 107 -15.70 16.18 -9.56
N ILE A 108 -14.82 15.21 -9.35
CA ILE A 108 -13.54 15.39 -8.68
C ILE A 108 -12.44 15.14 -9.70
N ASN A 109 -11.52 16.10 -9.84
CA ASN A 109 -10.35 15.93 -10.70
C ASN A 109 -9.48 14.78 -10.18
N ILE A 110 -9.21 13.82 -11.05
CA ILE A 110 -8.45 12.61 -10.73
C ILE A 110 -7.02 12.96 -10.28
N GLU A 111 -6.42 13.98 -10.88
CA GLU A 111 -5.07 14.46 -10.53
C GLU A 111 -4.99 14.87 -9.06
N VAL A 112 -5.96 15.65 -8.58
CA VAL A 112 -6.05 16.08 -7.18
C VAL A 112 -6.26 14.89 -6.26
N LEU A 113 -7.11 13.93 -6.68
CA LEU A 113 -7.38 12.73 -5.92
C LEU A 113 -6.11 11.87 -5.76
N ILE A 114 -5.33 11.67 -6.82
CA ILE A 114 -4.07 10.92 -6.80
C ILE A 114 -3.07 11.56 -5.84
N VAL A 115 -2.91 12.87 -5.88
CA VAL A 115 -2.00 13.60 -4.98
C VAL A 115 -2.43 13.44 -3.52
N CYS A 116 -3.73 13.57 -3.23
CA CYS A 116 -4.27 13.34 -1.90
C CYS A 116 -3.97 11.91 -1.41
N TRP A 117 -4.21 10.89 -2.24
CA TRP A 117 -3.91 9.50 -1.88
C TRP A 117 -2.42 9.26 -1.64
N MET A 118 -1.53 9.84 -2.45
CA MET A 118 -0.09 9.73 -2.26
C MET A 118 0.34 10.27 -0.90
N ILE A 119 -0.08 11.48 -0.54
CA ILE A 119 0.24 12.10 0.76
C ILE A 119 -0.27 11.21 1.90
N LEU A 120 -1.48 10.70 1.76
CA LEU A 120 -2.11 9.83 2.75
C LEU A 120 -1.32 8.52 2.94
N PHE A 121 -0.88 7.89 1.86
CA PHE A 121 -0.02 6.70 1.92
C PHE A 121 1.34 6.98 2.57
N ILE A 122 1.95 8.14 2.27
CA ILE A 122 3.21 8.55 2.90
C ILE A 122 3.02 8.72 4.41
N LEU A 123 1.93 9.38 4.83
CA LEU A 123 1.61 9.57 6.25
C LEU A 123 1.39 8.25 6.99
N ILE A 124 0.63 7.32 6.41
CA ILE A 124 0.46 5.98 7.00
C ILE A 124 1.80 5.24 7.08
N GLY A 125 2.59 5.30 6.01
CA GLY A 125 3.89 4.64 5.94
C GLY A 125 4.86 5.16 7.01
N LEU A 126 4.95 6.48 7.17
CA LEU A 126 5.75 7.12 8.22
C LEU A 126 5.23 6.76 9.61
N GLY A 127 3.93 6.84 9.85
CA GLY A 127 3.33 6.47 11.13
C GLY A 127 3.56 5.00 11.48
N ALA A 128 3.50 4.09 10.50
CA ALA A 128 3.79 2.67 10.69
C ALA A 128 5.27 2.43 11.01
N LEU A 129 6.20 3.18 10.41
CA LEU A 129 7.63 3.11 10.75
C LEU A 129 7.91 3.59 12.18
N VAL A 130 7.19 4.62 12.63
CA VAL A 130 7.28 5.11 14.02
C VAL A 130 6.69 4.06 14.97
N ALA A 131 5.49 3.56 14.71
CA ALA A 131 4.85 2.53 15.53
C ALA A 131 5.70 1.26 15.65
N LYS A 132 6.47 0.91 14.61
CA LYS A 132 7.39 -0.24 14.63
C LYS A 132 8.59 -0.05 15.59
N ARG A 133 8.94 1.19 15.94
CA ARG A 133 10.11 1.51 16.77
C ARG A 133 9.77 1.76 18.25
N LEU A 134 8.49 1.84 18.62
CA LEU A 134 8.01 1.88 20.01
C LEU A 134 7.92 0.46 20.60
#